data_AF-A0A3D4B860-F1
#
_entry.id   AF-A0A3D4B860-F1
#
_cell.length_a   1.000
_cell.length_b   1.000
_cell.length_c   1.000
_cell.angle_alpha   90.00
_cell.angle_beta   90.00
_cell.angle_gamma   90.00
#
_symmetry.space_group_name_H-M   'P 1'
#
loop_
_entity.id
_entity.type
_entity.pdbx_description
1 polymer ?
#
loop_
_entity_poly.entity_id
_entity_poly.type
_entity_poly.pdbx_seq_one_letter_code
_entity_poly.pdbx_strand_id
1 'polypeptide(L)'
;MSSIKPHAIRLGKLLDIIESRQSLKMKTDYRSDQYDQAFSDGIEFNWWHMAKNRIVTDVIKSFAKSKPVVLDVGCGRGITVKHLRDKGIDCVGVELAKPLAIKGADQHIRVGMSALDIPSTERKCYDTILLLDVIEHIADPVEYLQNLANAFPNLSLIIVTVPARPELWSDYDEFYGHYK
;
A
#
# COMPACT_ATOMS: atom_id res chain seq x y z
N MET A 1 -27.07 -9.65 42.12
CA MET A 1 -26.68 -10.58 41.04
C MET A 1 -27.57 -10.30 39.84
N SER A 2 -27.11 -9.49 38.88
CA SER A 2 -27.84 -9.17 37.66
C SER A 2 -27.49 -10.19 36.57
N SER A 3 -28.51 -10.88 36.04
CA SER A 3 -28.39 -11.92 35.03
C SER A 3 -28.17 -11.30 33.65
N ILE A 4 -27.03 -11.61 33.02
CA ILE A 4 -26.75 -11.28 31.62
C ILE A 4 -27.53 -12.25 30.73
N LYS A 5 -28.54 -11.75 30.00
CA LYS A 5 -29.20 -12.53 28.94
C LYS A 5 -28.37 -12.47 27.66
N PRO A 6 -28.07 -13.60 27.01
CA PRO A 6 -27.41 -13.59 25.71
C PRO A 6 -28.39 -13.10 24.64
N HIS A 7 -28.06 -11.99 23.98
CA HIS A 7 -28.77 -11.54 22.78
C HIS A 7 -28.27 -12.36 21.59
N ALA A 8 -29.07 -13.33 21.16
CA ALA A 8 -28.88 -14.00 19.88
C ALA A 8 -29.20 -13.01 18.75
N ILE A 9 -28.17 -12.47 18.10
CA ILE A 9 -28.32 -11.68 16.88
C ILE A 9 -28.71 -12.67 15.77
N ARG A 10 -29.91 -12.50 15.18
CA ARG A 10 -30.36 -13.31 14.04
C ARG A 10 -29.28 -13.28 12.95
N LEU A 11 -28.96 -14.44 12.39
CA LEU A 11 -27.93 -14.62 11.36
C LEU A 11 -28.06 -13.60 10.21
N GLY A 12 -29.30 -13.24 9.82
CA GLY A 12 -29.56 -12.19 8.83
C GLY A 12 -29.09 -10.79 9.25
N LYS A 13 -29.28 -10.37 10.51
CA LYS A 13 -28.71 -9.10 11.02
C LYS A 13 -27.19 -9.15 11.10
N LEU A 14 -26.60 -10.33 11.35
CA LEU A 14 -25.15 -10.49 11.35
C LEU A 14 -24.60 -10.37 9.92
N LEU A 15 -25.28 -10.95 8.93
CA LEU A 15 -24.96 -10.80 7.51
C LEU A 15 -25.17 -9.37 7.02
N ASP A 16 -26.25 -8.68 7.41
CA ASP A 16 -26.46 -7.26 7.12
C ASP A 16 -25.39 -6.38 7.79
N ILE A 17 -24.92 -6.74 8.99
CA ILE A 17 -23.79 -6.06 9.66
C ILE A 17 -22.47 -6.38 8.95
N ILE A 18 -22.27 -7.58 8.43
CA ILE A 18 -21.07 -7.99 7.70
C ILE A 18 -21.06 -7.34 6.31
N GLU A 19 -22.18 -7.34 5.58
CA GLU A 19 -22.37 -6.66 4.29
C GLU A 19 -22.32 -5.15 4.45
N SER A 20 -22.96 -4.59 5.49
CA SER A 20 -22.82 -3.17 5.78
C SER A 20 -21.39 -2.83 6.18
N ARG A 21 -20.65 -3.66 6.93
CA ARG A 21 -19.20 -3.47 7.22
C ARG A 21 -18.31 -3.66 5.99
N GLN A 22 -18.68 -4.54 5.05
CA GLN A 22 -18.02 -4.65 3.74
C GLN A 22 -18.30 -3.44 2.86
N SER A 23 -19.52 -2.86 2.93
CA SER A 23 -19.92 -1.63 2.23
C SER A 23 -19.45 -0.34 2.94
N LEU A 24 -19.14 -0.42 4.23
CA LEU A 24 -18.57 0.62 5.10
C LEU A 24 -17.03 0.54 5.17
N LYS A 25 -16.39 -0.31 4.34
CA LYS A 25 -15.02 -0.02 3.89
C LYS A 25 -15.11 1.30 3.15
N MET A 26 -14.90 2.39 3.90
CA MET A 26 -14.87 3.74 3.39
C MET A 26 -13.98 3.78 2.15
N LYS A 27 -14.47 4.44 1.11
CA LYS A 27 -13.75 4.80 -0.11
C LYS A 27 -12.57 5.72 0.23
N THR A 28 -11.49 5.16 0.73
CA THR A 28 -10.21 5.87 0.91
C THR A 28 -9.17 5.43 -0.11
N ASP A 29 -9.52 4.47 -0.98
CA ASP A 29 -8.68 4.04 -2.09
C ASP A 29 -8.73 5.08 -3.21
N TYR A 30 -7.56 5.43 -3.75
CA TYR A 30 -7.46 6.14 -5.03
C TYR A 30 -8.35 5.44 -6.06
N ARG A 31 -9.30 6.17 -6.64
CA ARG A 31 -10.13 5.62 -7.70
C ARG A 31 -9.27 5.50 -8.97
N SER A 32 -9.54 4.48 -9.77
CA SER A 32 -8.76 4.20 -11.00
C SER A 32 -8.68 5.39 -11.96
N ASP A 33 -9.71 6.23 -12.02
CA ASP A 33 -9.79 7.46 -12.83
C ASP A 33 -8.94 8.63 -12.28
N GLN A 34 -8.63 8.63 -10.97
CA GLN A 34 -7.74 9.63 -10.36
C GLN A 34 -6.27 9.37 -10.73
N TYR A 35 -5.90 8.12 -11.05
CA TYR A 35 -4.54 7.79 -11.45
C TYR A 35 -4.12 8.45 -12.77
N ASP A 36 -4.99 8.50 -13.78
CA ASP A 36 -4.64 9.09 -15.08
C ASP A 36 -4.41 10.60 -14.99
N GLN A 37 -5.09 11.28 -14.04
CA GLN A 37 -4.92 12.72 -13.80
C GLN A 37 -3.70 13.02 -12.94
N ALA A 38 -3.51 12.30 -11.83
CA ALA A 38 -2.42 12.54 -10.89
C ALA A 38 -1.07 12.00 -11.40
N PHE A 39 -1.11 10.93 -12.20
CA PHE A 39 0.07 10.22 -12.69
C PHE A 39 0.00 10.07 -14.21
N SER A 40 0.03 11.17 -14.94
CA SER A 40 0.12 11.15 -16.41
C SER A 40 1.45 10.56 -16.91
N ASP A 41 1.51 10.15 -18.18
CA ASP A 41 2.75 9.63 -18.76
C ASP A 41 3.90 10.64 -18.68
N GLY A 42 5.09 10.19 -18.28
CA GLY A 42 6.25 11.04 -18.05
C GLY A 42 6.37 11.58 -16.62
N ILE A 43 5.36 11.36 -15.76
CA ILE A 43 5.41 11.72 -14.33
C ILE A 43 6.60 11.06 -13.61
N GLU A 44 7.09 9.92 -14.08
CA GLU A 44 8.26 9.23 -13.55
C GLU A 44 9.56 10.07 -13.65
N PHE A 45 9.58 11.07 -14.55
CA PHE A 45 10.69 12.02 -14.70
C PHE A 45 10.49 13.32 -13.90
N ASN A 46 9.37 13.45 -13.19
CA ASN A 46 9.18 14.56 -12.26
C ASN A 46 10.23 14.49 -11.14
N TRP A 47 10.74 15.66 -10.74
CA TRP A 47 11.79 15.80 -9.73
C TRP A 47 11.46 15.06 -8.42
N TRP A 48 10.19 15.04 -8.02
CA TRP A 48 9.73 14.37 -6.80
C TRP A 48 9.92 12.85 -6.91
N HIS A 49 9.43 12.23 -8.00
CA HIS A 49 9.58 10.79 -8.21
C HIS A 49 11.04 10.37 -8.33
N MET A 50 11.85 11.17 -9.04
CA MET A 50 13.29 10.91 -9.14
C MET A 50 13.98 10.99 -7.78
N ALA A 51 13.67 12.01 -6.97
CA ALA A 51 14.25 12.19 -5.64
C ALA A 51 13.78 11.09 -4.67
N LYS A 52 12.47 10.82 -4.60
CA LYS A 52 11.90 9.75 -3.76
C LYS A 52 12.53 8.41 -4.09
N ASN A 53 12.56 8.03 -5.37
CA ASN A 53 13.12 6.75 -5.80
C ASN A 53 14.61 6.61 -5.48
N ARG A 54 15.37 7.69 -5.60
CA ARG A 54 16.78 7.71 -5.19
C ARG A 54 16.92 7.48 -3.68
N ILE A 55 16.16 8.20 -2.86
CA ILE A 55 16.20 8.07 -1.40
C ILE A 55 15.79 6.65 -0.99
N VAL A 56 14.69 6.12 -1.54
CA VAL A 56 14.23 4.75 -1.27
C VAL A 56 15.31 3.73 -1.63
N THR A 57 15.94 3.87 -2.80
CA THR A 57 17.05 2.99 -3.21
C THR A 57 18.23 3.06 -2.24
N ASP A 58 18.61 4.24 -1.79
CA ASP A 58 19.73 4.44 -0.87
C ASP A 58 19.41 3.87 0.53
N VAL A 59 18.17 4.00 1.01
CA VAL A 59 17.69 3.38 2.26
C VAL A 59 17.71 1.85 2.14
N ILE A 60 17.19 1.27 1.05
CA ILE A 60 17.24 -0.18 0.82
C ILE A 60 18.69 -0.67 0.86
N LYS A 61 19.61 0.00 0.16
CA LYS A 61 21.03 -0.39 0.14
C LYS A 61 21.71 -0.29 1.50
N SER A 62 21.24 0.60 2.36
CA SER A 62 21.86 0.86 3.68
C SER A 62 21.34 -0.09 4.75
N PHE A 63 20.07 -0.49 4.68
CA PHE A 63 19.39 -1.18 5.78
C PHE A 63 18.83 -2.57 5.43
N ALA A 64 18.58 -2.86 4.16
CA ALA A 64 18.06 -4.17 3.76
C ALA A 64 19.16 -5.24 3.74
N LYS A 65 18.73 -6.50 3.66
CA LYS A 65 19.64 -7.64 3.47
C LYS A 65 20.32 -7.57 2.10
N SER A 66 21.39 -8.35 1.93
CA SER A 66 22.00 -8.54 0.61
C SER A 66 20.99 -9.19 -0.35
N LYS A 67 20.77 -8.57 -1.52
CA LYS A 67 19.78 -8.97 -2.53
C LYS A 67 18.35 -9.08 -1.96
N PRO A 68 17.78 -7.96 -1.49
CA PRO A 68 16.45 -7.97 -0.88
C PRO A 68 15.39 -8.29 -1.93
N VAL A 69 14.29 -8.88 -1.48
CA VAL A 69 13.09 -9.12 -2.29
C VAL A 69 12.01 -8.22 -1.73
N VAL A 70 11.66 -7.21 -2.53
CA VAL A 70 10.89 -6.04 -2.10
C VAL A 70 9.45 -6.16 -2.56
N LEU A 71 8.51 -5.90 -1.67
CA LEU A 71 7.10 -5.69 -2.00
C LEU A 71 6.76 -4.21 -1.85
N ASP A 72 6.34 -3.57 -2.94
CA ASP A 72 5.79 -2.21 -2.93
C ASP A 72 4.27 -2.27 -2.79
N VAL A 73 3.76 -1.94 -1.61
CA VAL A 73 2.33 -1.99 -1.29
C VAL A 73 1.71 -0.64 -1.58
N GLY A 74 0.64 -0.59 -2.38
CA GLY A 74 0.12 0.68 -2.91
C GLY A 74 0.99 1.20 -4.06
N CYS A 75 1.46 0.31 -4.94
CA CYS A 75 2.47 0.66 -5.95
C CYS A 75 1.96 1.59 -7.06
N GLY A 76 0.64 1.86 -7.11
CA GLY A 76 0.02 2.65 -8.17
C GLY A 76 0.37 2.14 -9.57
N ARG A 77 0.83 3.04 -10.44
CA ARG A 77 1.25 2.70 -11.82
C ARG A 77 2.58 1.92 -11.90
N GLY A 78 3.27 1.66 -10.77
CA GLY A 78 4.52 0.87 -10.73
C GLY A 78 5.79 1.67 -10.99
N ILE A 79 5.80 2.99 -10.74
CA ILE A 79 6.96 3.87 -10.95
C ILE A 79 8.17 3.42 -10.12
N THR A 80 7.98 3.20 -8.82
CA THR A 80 9.03 2.75 -7.91
C THR A 80 9.47 1.32 -8.24
N VAL A 81 8.51 0.43 -8.50
CA VAL A 81 8.78 -0.96 -8.91
C VAL A 81 9.72 -1.01 -10.11
N LYS A 82 9.40 -0.27 -11.18
CA LYS A 82 10.26 -0.17 -12.36
C LYS A 82 11.63 0.39 -12.02
N HIS A 83 11.69 1.47 -11.25
CA HIS A 83 12.96 2.09 -10.87
C HIS A 83 13.89 1.10 -10.15
N LEU A 84 13.38 0.38 -9.15
CA LEU A 84 14.15 -0.58 -8.37
C LEU A 84 14.62 -1.75 -9.22
N ARG A 85 13.75 -2.25 -10.11
CA ARG A 85 14.09 -3.30 -11.10
C ARG A 85 15.20 -2.85 -12.04
N ASP A 86 15.15 -1.63 -12.57
CA ASP A 86 16.20 -1.06 -13.42
C ASP A 86 17.54 -0.92 -12.67
N LYS A 87 17.52 -0.89 -11.32
CA LYS A 87 18.72 -0.92 -10.45
C LYS A 87 19.13 -2.32 -10.02
N GLY A 88 18.48 -3.37 -10.52
CA GLY A 88 18.78 -4.77 -10.20
C GLY A 88 18.24 -5.24 -8.85
N ILE A 89 17.28 -4.53 -8.26
CA ILE A 89 16.57 -4.93 -7.03
C ILE A 89 15.29 -5.66 -7.42
N ASP A 90 15.06 -6.85 -6.88
CA ASP A 90 13.84 -7.61 -7.15
C ASP A 90 12.67 -6.99 -6.39
N CYS A 91 11.77 -6.33 -7.13
CA CYS A 91 10.64 -5.62 -6.56
C CYS A 91 9.34 -6.01 -7.26
N VAL A 92 8.32 -6.39 -6.49
CA VAL A 92 6.96 -6.62 -6.99
C VAL A 92 6.04 -5.59 -6.36
N GLY A 93 5.07 -5.09 -7.12
CA GLY A 93 4.06 -4.17 -6.62
C GLY A 93 2.69 -4.83 -6.42
N VAL A 94 1.94 -4.40 -5.42
CA VAL A 94 0.50 -4.66 -5.29
C VAL A 94 -0.27 -3.35 -5.15
N GLU A 95 -1.42 -3.27 -5.81
CA GLU A 95 -2.28 -2.09 -5.83
C GLU A 95 -3.75 -2.52 -5.74
N LEU A 96 -4.56 -1.85 -4.92
CA LEU A 96 -6.00 -2.12 -4.79
C LEU A 96 -6.77 -1.58 -5.99
N ALA A 97 -6.36 -0.41 -6.50
CA ALA A 97 -6.87 0.13 -7.74
C ALA A 97 -6.40 -0.68 -8.95
N LYS A 98 -6.93 -0.34 -10.13
CA LYS A 98 -6.53 -0.93 -11.41
C LYS A 98 -6.00 0.11 -12.38
N PRO A 99 -4.91 0.82 -12.04
CA PRO A 99 -4.33 1.81 -12.93
C PRO A 99 -3.65 1.13 -14.12
N LEU A 100 -3.49 1.88 -15.22
CA LEU A 100 -2.63 1.46 -16.31
C LEU A 100 -1.16 1.58 -15.88
N ALA A 101 -0.45 0.45 -15.86
CA ALA A 101 0.97 0.42 -15.51
C ALA A 101 1.81 1.32 -16.42
N ILE A 102 2.89 1.91 -15.90
CA ILE A 102 3.90 2.50 -16.77
C ILE A 102 4.64 1.41 -17.57
N LYS A 103 5.20 1.79 -18.72
CA LYS A 103 5.90 0.86 -19.61
C LYS A 103 7.02 0.12 -18.87
N GLY A 104 6.93 -1.21 -18.83
CA GLY A 104 7.92 -2.09 -18.21
C GLY A 104 7.69 -2.41 -16.74
N ALA A 105 6.64 -1.87 -16.12
CA ALA A 105 6.20 -2.26 -14.77
C ALA A 105 5.10 -3.32 -14.78
N ASP A 106 4.38 -3.48 -15.89
CA ASP A 106 3.18 -4.31 -16.06
C ASP A 106 3.37 -5.77 -15.63
N GLN A 107 4.50 -6.38 -15.99
CA GLN A 107 4.85 -7.75 -15.60
C GLN A 107 5.28 -7.91 -14.13
N HIS A 108 5.39 -6.81 -13.38
CA HIS A 108 5.90 -6.78 -12.01
C HIS A 108 4.91 -6.18 -11.00
N ILE A 109 3.70 -5.80 -11.43
CA ILE A 109 2.66 -5.29 -10.54
C ILE A 109 1.40 -6.16 -10.59
N ARG A 110 0.69 -6.25 -9.48
CA ARG A 110 -0.60 -6.94 -9.36
C ARG A 110 -1.66 -5.96 -8.88
N VAL A 111 -2.59 -5.64 -9.77
CA VAL A 111 -3.67 -4.68 -9.53
C VAL A 111 -4.93 -5.36 -9.03
N GLY A 112 -5.78 -4.64 -8.29
CA GLY A 112 -6.94 -5.23 -7.62
C GLY A 112 -6.60 -6.19 -6.49
N MET A 113 -5.42 -6.06 -5.86
CA MET A 113 -4.90 -7.02 -4.88
C MET A 113 -4.34 -6.31 -3.66
N SER A 114 -4.75 -6.75 -2.46
CA SER A 114 -4.08 -6.36 -1.22
C SER A 114 -2.81 -7.16 -0.98
N ALA A 115 -1.83 -6.59 -0.28
CA ALA A 115 -0.69 -7.32 0.24
C ALA A 115 -1.12 -8.52 1.12
N LEU A 116 -2.24 -8.37 1.85
CA LEU A 116 -2.81 -9.43 2.68
C LEU A 116 -3.65 -10.46 1.90
N ASP A 117 -3.75 -10.34 0.57
CA ASP A 117 -4.36 -11.33 -0.31
C ASP A 117 -3.31 -12.20 -1.02
N ILE A 118 -2.02 -11.81 -0.99
CA ILE A 118 -0.92 -12.60 -1.53
C ILE A 118 -0.91 -13.98 -0.85
N PRO A 119 -0.77 -15.12 -1.56
CA PRO A 119 -0.70 -16.44 -0.94
C PRO A 119 0.39 -16.51 0.15
N SER A 120 0.09 -17.13 1.30
CA SER A 120 1.05 -17.24 2.41
C SER A 120 2.36 -17.94 2.01
N THR A 121 2.28 -18.87 1.06
CA THR A 121 3.44 -19.56 0.45
C THR A 121 4.35 -18.62 -0.32
N GLU A 122 3.85 -17.49 -0.80
CA GLU A 122 4.59 -16.47 -1.53
C GLU A 122 5.07 -15.35 -0.60
N ARG A 123 4.29 -14.98 0.44
CA ARG A 123 4.67 -13.90 1.39
C ARG A 123 6.05 -14.11 2.02
N LYS A 124 6.45 -15.37 2.22
CA LYS A 124 7.78 -15.71 2.73
C LYS A 124 8.93 -15.28 1.83
N CYS A 125 8.68 -14.97 0.55
CA CYS A 125 9.73 -14.52 -0.36
C CYS A 125 10.14 -13.07 -0.09
N TYR A 126 9.23 -12.24 0.41
CA TYR A 126 9.49 -10.82 0.63
C TYR A 126 10.14 -10.60 2.00
N ASP A 127 11.26 -9.88 2.02
CA ASP A 127 11.98 -9.52 3.24
C ASP A 127 11.97 -8.01 3.53
N THR A 128 11.48 -7.22 2.58
CA THR A 128 11.39 -5.77 2.62
C THR A 128 10.03 -5.34 2.09
N ILE A 129 9.30 -4.50 2.82
CA ILE A 129 8.04 -3.89 2.38
C ILE A 129 8.22 -2.38 2.27
N LEU A 130 7.68 -1.80 1.20
CA LEU A 130 7.53 -0.36 1.02
C LEU A 130 6.06 0.03 1.21
N LEU A 131 5.84 1.13 1.93
CA LEU A 131 4.56 1.81 2.08
C LEU A 131 4.80 3.28 1.76
N LEU A 132 4.80 3.61 0.48
CA LEU A 132 5.20 4.93 0.00
C LEU A 132 3.98 5.80 -0.27
N ASP A 133 3.62 6.63 0.70
CA ASP A 133 2.42 7.48 0.65
C ASP A 133 1.15 6.58 0.63
N VAL A 134 1.02 5.76 1.69
CA VAL A 134 0.00 4.70 1.83
C VAL A 134 -0.68 4.74 3.19
N ILE A 135 0.11 4.78 4.27
CA ILE A 135 -0.41 4.60 5.62
C ILE A 135 -1.36 5.72 6.05
N GLU A 136 -1.25 6.89 5.43
CA GLU A 136 -2.12 8.05 5.62
C GLU A 136 -3.52 7.85 5.05
N HIS A 137 -3.76 6.81 4.24
CA HIS A 137 -5.09 6.43 3.76
C HIS A 137 -5.71 5.28 4.58
N ILE A 138 -4.96 4.77 5.58
CA ILE A 138 -5.37 3.64 6.41
C ILE A 138 -5.93 4.16 7.73
N ALA A 139 -7.16 3.77 8.06
CA ALA A 139 -7.84 4.22 9.26
C ALA A 139 -7.15 3.81 10.57
N ASP A 140 -6.56 2.60 10.60
CA ASP A 140 -5.73 2.12 11.71
C ASP A 140 -4.36 1.66 11.17
N PRO A 141 -3.40 2.59 11.03
CA PRO A 141 -2.09 2.25 10.46
C PRO A 141 -1.28 1.33 11.38
N VAL A 142 -1.51 1.37 12.70
CA VAL A 142 -0.81 0.52 13.66
C VAL A 142 -1.26 -0.93 13.51
N GLU A 143 -2.57 -1.18 13.49
CA GLU A 143 -3.13 -2.51 13.23
C GLU A 143 -2.67 -3.04 11.87
N TYR A 144 -2.66 -2.19 10.84
CA TYR A 144 -2.22 -2.60 9.51
C TYR A 144 -0.75 -3.01 9.47
N LEU A 145 0.15 -2.25 10.10
CA LEU A 145 1.57 -2.60 10.20
C LEU A 145 1.78 -3.90 10.99
N GLN A 146 1.02 -4.12 12.07
CA GLN A 146 1.05 -5.38 12.83
C GLN A 146 0.60 -6.57 11.97
N ASN A 147 -0.46 -6.39 11.18
CA ASN A 147 -0.95 -7.41 10.27
C ASN A 147 0.08 -7.77 9.20
N LEU A 148 0.78 -6.78 8.62
CA LEU A 148 1.89 -7.02 7.70
C LEU A 148 3.04 -7.77 8.38
N ALA A 149 3.47 -7.33 9.56
CA ALA A 149 4.54 -8.00 10.30
C ALA A 149 4.21 -9.47 10.62
N ASN A 150 2.96 -9.78 10.97
CA ASN A 150 2.52 -11.14 11.23
C ASN A 150 2.35 -11.99 9.96
N ALA A 151 1.95 -11.37 8.84
CA ALA A 151 1.66 -12.05 7.58
C ALA A 151 2.92 -12.42 6.77
N PHE A 152 4.01 -11.66 6.93
CA PHE A 152 5.23 -11.79 6.13
C PHE A 152 6.39 -12.33 6.98
N PRO A 153 6.62 -13.66 7.01
CA PRO A 153 7.48 -14.28 8.02
C PRO A 153 8.97 -13.95 7.90
N ASN A 154 9.43 -13.51 6.72
CA ASN A 154 10.82 -13.14 6.48
C ASN A 154 11.04 -11.62 6.48
N LEU A 155 9.99 -10.84 6.76
CA LEU A 155 10.05 -9.39 6.80
C LEU A 155 11.07 -8.93 7.84
N SER A 156 12.01 -8.11 7.38
CA SER A 156 13.07 -7.55 8.21
C SER A 156 13.16 -6.03 8.13
N LEU A 157 12.51 -5.42 7.15
CA LEU A 157 12.49 -3.99 6.94
C LEU A 157 11.14 -3.54 6.39
N ILE A 158 10.57 -2.49 6.99
CA ILE A 158 9.47 -1.72 6.41
C ILE A 158 9.99 -0.30 6.20
N ILE A 159 9.86 0.21 4.97
CA ILE A 159 10.18 1.59 4.63
C ILE A 159 8.87 2.32 4.39
N VAL A 160 8.67 3.43 5.09
CA VAL A 160 7.45 4.22 4.99
C VAL A 160 7.81 5.64 4.55
N THR A 161 7.07 6.17 3.57
CA THR A 161 6.98 7.62 3.36
C THR A 161 5.55 8.05 3.63
N VAL A 162 5.41 9.26 4.14
CA VAL A 162 4.13 9.96 4.27
C VAL A 162 4.29 11.35 3.65
N PRO A 163 3.19 11.97 3.19
CA PRO A 163 3.17 13.34 2.75
C PRO A 163 3.84 14.27 3.76
N ALA A 164 4.36 15.38 3.26
CA ALA A 164 5.16 16.31 4.04
C ALA A 164 4.38 16.87 5.24
N ARG A 165 5.12 17.45 6.19
CA ARG A 165 4.61 17.78 7.54
C ARG A 165 3.29 18.57 7.53
N PRO A 166 2.48 18.53 8.61
CA PRO A 166 1.17 19.18 8.67
C PRO A 166 1.15 20.66 8.30
N GLU A 167 2.29 21.36 8.42
CA GLU A 167 2.45 22.76 8.01
C GLU A 167 2.35 22.98 6.49
N LEU A 168 2.40 21.91 5.69
CA LEU A 168 2.22 21.91 4.24
C LEU A 168 0.86 21.33 3.80
N TRP A 169 -0.01 21.01 4.76
CA TRP A 169 -1.35 20.50 4.50
C TRP A 169 -2.15 21.49 3.66
N SER A 170 -2.78 20.99 2.60
CA SER A 170 -3.58 21.79 1.68
C SER A 170 -4.83 21.04 1.24
N ASP A 171 -5.70 21.70 0.47
CA ASP A 171 -6.89 21.08 -0.15
C ASP A 171 -6.53 19.84 -1.00
N TYR A 172 -5.28 19.73 -1.47
CA TYR A 172 -4.75 18.56 -2.15
C TYR A 172 -4.80 17.30 -1.26
N ASP A 173 -4.44 17.42 0.01
CA ASP A 173 -4.40 16.30 0.96
C ASP A 173 -5.81 15.78 1.29
N GLU A 174 -6.77 16.71 1.44
CA GLU A 174 -8.18 16.34 1.64
C GLU A 174 -8.78 15.69 0.40
N PHE A 175 -8.45 16.20 -0.79
CA PHE A 175 -8.96 15.65 -2.05
C PHE A 175 -8.52 14.21 -2.30
N TYR A 176 -7.29 13.86 -1.92
CA TYR A 176 -6.77 12.49 -2.04
C TYR A 176 -7.05 11.62 -0.81
N GLY A 177 -7.70 12.16 0.23
CA GLY A 177 -8.16 11.38 1.37
C GLY A 177 -7.06 11.00 2.36
N HIS A 178 -6.08 11.89 2.56
CA HIS A 178 -5.12 11.76 3.66
C HIS A 178 -5.83 11.94 5.02
N TYR A 179 -5.43 11.18 6.02
CA TYR A 179 -5.78 11.40 7.43
C TYR A 179 -4.70 12.22 8.14
N LYS A 180 -5.10 13.03 9.13
CA LYS A 180 -4.20 13.79 10.01
C LYS A 180 -3.61 12.94 11.13
#